data_AF-A0A920YQ99-F1
#
_entry.id   AF-A0A920YQ99-F1
#
_cell.length_a   1.000
_cell.length_b   1.000
_cell.length_c   1.000
_cell.angle_alpha   90.00
_cell.angle_beta   90.00
_cell.angle_gamma   90.00
#
_symmetry.space_group_name_H-M   'P 1'
#
loop_
_entity.id
_entity.type
_entity.pdbx_description
1 polymer ?
#
loop_
_entity_poly.entity_id
_entity_poly.type
_entity_poly.pdbx_seq_one_letter_code
_entity_poly.pdbx_strand_id
1 'polypeptide(L)'
;MAKSKWHIKEAVRIVEEAALEGLRTGAEKILTEAIDEAPVESGTLRRSGTVTIGSIPDGTQVYEAAESGTDMSDAYPKPVGKEKAVYISFNTPYARRQHEEIGYNHPLGGKAKYLEDPFNRNKEKALKYAALKVKKAIKDTK
;
A
#
# COMPACT_ATOMS: atom_id res chain seq x y z
N MET A 1 44.12 13.37 12.96
CA MET A 1 42.89 13.09 13.75
C MET A 1 41.81 12.61 12.79
N ALA A 2 41.58 11.30 12.71
CA ALA A 2 40.61 10.73 11.78
C ALA A 2 39.19 11.17 12.18
N LYS A 3 38.50 11.88 11.28
CA LYS A 3 37.06 12.13 11.40
C LYS A 3 36.28 10.85 11.04
N SER A 4 36.58 9.72 11.66
CA SER A 4 35.77 8.50 11.54
C SER A 4 34.58 8.61 12.51
N LYS A 5 33.68 9.57 12.24
CA LYS A 5 32.33 9.48 12.81
C LYS A 5 31.69 8.30 12.08
N TRP A 6 31.59 7.16 12.77
CA TRP A 6 30.80 6.02 12.32
C TRP A 6 29.44 6.52 11.82
N HIS A 7 29.17 6.39 10.52
CA HIS A 7 27.99 6.92 9.83
C HIS A 7 26.72 6.09 10.15
N ILE A 8 26.58 5.63 11.39
CA ILE A 8 25.53 4.71 11.83
C ILE A 8 24.14 5.34 11.60
N LYS A 9 23.99 6.64 11.89
CA LYS A 9 22.71 7.35 11.66
C LYS A 9 22.33 7.40 10.19
N GLU A 10 23.31 7.55 9.29
CA GLU A 10 23.08 7.59 7.86
C GLU A 10 22.77 6.19 7.31
N ALA A 11 23.51 5.16 7.76
CA ALA A 11 23.24 3.78 7.42
C ALA A 11 21.84 3.34 7.86
N VAL A 12 21.41 3.70 9.07
CA VAL A 12 20.06 3.44 9.57
C VAL A 12 19.02 4.11 8.66
N ARG A 13 19.21 5.38 8.31
CA ARG A 13 18.28 6.10 7.42
C ARG A 13 18.16 5.42 6.06
N ILE A 14 19.28 5.03 5.45
CA ILE A 14 19.31 4.35 4.15
C ILE A 14 18.56 3.01 4.22
N VAL A 15 18.78 2.23 5.28
CA VAL A 15 18.10 0.95 5.48
C VAL A 15 16.60 1.16 5.69
N GLU A 16 16.19 2.15 6.48
CA GLU A 16 14.78 2.44 6.74
C GLU A 16 14.05 2.89 5.46
N GLU A 17 14.65 3.79 4.68
CA GLU A 17 14.09 4.23 3.39
C GLU A 17 13.95 3.05 2.42
N ALA A 18 14.99 2.22 2.29
CA ALA A 18 14.96 1.05 1.42
C ALA A 18 13.93 -0.01 1.88
N ALA A 19 13.78 -0.20 3.19
CA ALA A 19 12.78 -1.11 3.74
C ALA A 19 11.36 -0.62 3.42
N LEU A 20 11.07 0.67 3.62
CA LEU A 20 9.76 1.25 3.31
C LEU A 20 9.45 1.19 1.82
N GLU A 21 10.42 1.45 0.95
CA GLU A 21 10.26 1.27 -0.49
C GLU A 21 9.92 -0.17 -0.86
N GLY A 22 10.63 -1.15 -0.29
CA GLY A 22 10.36 -2.56 -0.60
C GLY A 22 9.02 -3.04 -0.06
N LEU A 23 8.62 -2.57 1.13
CA LEU A 23 7.27 -2.79 1.65
C LEU A 23 6.21 -2.15 0.74
N ARG A 24 6.46 -0.94 0.24
CA ARG A 24 5.56 -0.27 -0.71
C ARG A 24 5.39 -1.08 -1.99
N THR A 25 6.46 -1.58 -2.59
CA THR A 25 6.37 -2.46 -3.77
C THR A 25 5.54 -3.72 -3.49
N GLY A 26 5.70 -4.33 -2.32
CA GLY A 26 4.86 -5.44 -1.90
C GLY A 26 3.38 -5.06 -1.72
N ALA A 27 3.13 -3.90 -1.13
CA ALA A 27 1.79 -3.35 -0.93
C ALA A 27 1.10 -2.98 -2.24
N GLU A 28 1.82 -2.44 -3.22
CA GLU A 28 1.31 -2.17 -4.57
C GLU A 28 0.84 -3.46 -5.24
N LYS A 29 1.60 -4.56 -5.08
CA LYS A 29 1.18 -5.87 -5.59
C LYS A 29 -0.09 -6.40 -4.92
N ILE A 30 -0.20 -6.24 -3.60
CA ILE A 30 -1.42 -6.57 -2.85
C ILE A 30 -2.59 -5.73 -3.36
N LEU A 31 -2.38 -4.42 -3.54
CA LEU A 31 -3.42 -3.51 -4.01
C LEU A 31 -3.90 -3.88 -5.41
N THR A 32 -3.01 -4.23 -6.34
CA THR A 32 -3.41 -4.66 -7.70
C THR A 32 -4.39 -5.83 -7.63
N GLU A 33 -4.05 -6.88 -6.88
CA GLU A 33 -4.95 -8.04 -6.72
C GLU A 33 -6.23 -7.68 -5.96
N ALA A 34 -6.14 -6.76 -4.98
CA ALA A 34 -7.31 -6.32 -4.21
C ALA A 34 -8.29 -5.50 -5.04
N ILE A 35 -7.80 -4.67 -5.97
CA ILE A 35 -8.62 -3.94 -6.94
C ILE A 35 -9.33 -4.91 -7.87
N ASP A 36 -8.64 -5.95 -8.36
CA ASP A 36 -9.22 -6.97 -9.23
C ASP A 36 -10.32 -7.79 -8.53
N GLU A 37 -10.17 -8.04 -7.22
CA GLU A 37 -11.13 -8.79 -6.42
C GLU A 37 -12.25 -7.92 -5.82
N ALA A 38 -12.10 -6.60 -5.77
CA ALA A 38 -13.11 -5.70 -5.21
C ALA A 38 -14.38 -5.65 -6.09
N PRO A 39 -15.58 -5.51 -5.51
CA PRO A 39 -16.83 -5.37 -6.28
C PRO A 39 -16.80 -4.25 -7.33
N VAL A 40 -17.35 -4.51 -8.52
CA VAL A 40 -17.25 -3.60 -9.68
C VAL A 40 -18.34 -2.54 -9.71
N GLU A 41 -19.58 -2.79 -9.27
CA GLU A 41 -20.78 -1.94 -9.48
C GLU A 41 -20.59 -0.62 -10.29
N SER A 42 -20.21 0.49 -9.65
CA SER A 42 -19.89 1.78 -10.31
C SER A 42 -18.40 1.99 -10.66
N GLY A 43 -17.55 1.12 -10.16
CA GLY A 43 -16.09 1.14 -10.22
C GLY A 43 -15.45 2.00 -9.13
N THR A 44 -16.24 2.82 -8.42
CA THR A 44 -15.71 3.78 -7.43
C THR A 44 -14.92 3.09 -6.31
N LEU A 45 -15.37 1.93 -5.84
CA LEU A 45 -14.63 1.15 -4.84
C LEU A 45 -13.23 0.80 -5.33
N ARG A 46 -13.14 0.22 -6.53
CA ARG A 46 -11.87 -0.15 -7.17
C ARG A 46 -10.93 1.06 -7.31
N ARG A 47 -11.46 2.17 -7.81
CA ARG A 47 -10.68 3.41 -8.01
C ARG A 47 -10.20 4.04 -6.71
N SER A 48 -10.90 3.81 -5.58
CA SER A 48 -10.53 4.35 -4.26
C SER A 48 -9.35 3.62 -3.58
N GLY A 49 -8.90 2.50 -4.16
CA GLY A 49 -7.78 1.72 -3.65
C GLY A 49 -6.48 2.53 -3.67
N THR A 50 -5.79 2.60 -2.53
CA THR A 50 -4.61 3.46 -2.32
C THR A 50 -3.52 2.75 -1.54
N VAL A 51 -2.25 3.03 -1.89
CA VAL A 51 -1.08 2.71 -1.04
C VAL A 51 -0.43 4.00 -0.56
N THR A 52 -0.17 4.09 0.74
CA THR A 52 0.43 5.28 1.38
C THR A 52 1.56 4.89 2.33
N ILE A 53 2.50 5.82 2.54
CA ILE A 53 3.56 5.67 3.54
C ILE A 53 3.34 6.70 4.65
N GLY A 54 3.31 6.22 5.89
CA GLY A 54 3.39 6.99 7.12
C GLY A 54 2.11 7.59 7.67
N SER A 55 1.01 7.56 6.93
CA SER A 55 -0.34 7.75 7.45
C SER A 55 -1.37 7.26 6.44
N ILE A 56 -2.60 7.01 6.90
CA ILE A 56 -3.77 6.82 6.04
C ILE A 56 -4.16 8.21 5.45
N PRO A 57 -4.52 8.29 4.15
CA PRO A 57 -4.93 9.56 3.53
C PRO A 57 -6.31 10.01 4.02
N ASP A 58 -6.72 11.24 3.68
CA ASP A 58 -8.09 11.69 3.89
C ASP A 58 -9.06 10.87 3.02
N GLY A 59 -9.84 10.01 3.67
CA GLY A 59 -10.77 9.12 3.00
C GLY A 59 -11.85 9.85 2.20
N THR A 60 -12.26 11.05 2.63
CA THR A 60 -13.27 11.86 1.93
C THR A 60 -12.71 12.32 0.60
N GLN A 61 -11.50 12.88 0.60
CA GLN A 61 -10.83 13.33 -0.62
C GLN A 61 -10.59 12.18 -1.61
N VAL A 62 -10.16 11.01 -1.09
CA VAL A 62 -9.94 9.83 -1.93
C VAL A 62 -11.25 9.34 -2.53
N TYR A 63 -12.34 9.35 -1.76
CA TYR A 63 -13.66 8.97 -2.24
C TYR A 63 -14.16 9.91 -3.35
N GLU A 64 -14.12 11.23 -3.13
CA GLU A 64 -14.55 12.22 -4.12
C GLU A 64 -13.76 12.11 -5.43
N ALA A 65 -12.44 11.94 -5.34
CA ALA A 65 -11.59 11.72 -6.51
C ALA A 65 -11.96 10.41 -7.25
N ALA A 66 -12.15 9.32 -6.52
CA ALA A 66 -12.55 8.04 -7.09
C ALA A 66 -13.95 8.11 -7.73
N GLU A 67 -14.89 8.82 -7.11
CA GLU A 67 -16.23 9.03 -7.63
C GLU A 67 -16.21 9.86 -8.92
N SER A 68 -15.34 10.87 -8.99
CA SER A 68 -15.10 11.66 -10.21
C SER A 68 -14.42 10.90 -11.36
N GLY A 69 -14.03 9.64 -11.15
CA GLY A 69 -13.39 8.80 -12.16
C GLY A 69 -11.86 8.73 -12.08
N THR A 70 -11.23 9.30 -11.05
CA THR A 70 -9.78 9.28 -10.88
C THR A 70 -9.32 7.99 -10.17
N ASP A 71 -8.33 7.30 -10.74
CA ASP A 71 -7.69 6.15 -10.09
C ASP A 71 -6.70 6.60 -9.02
N MET A 72 -6.85 6.07 -7.80
CA MET A 72 -6.07 6.51 -6.64
C MET A 72 -4.90 5.57 -6.30
N SER A 73 -4.62 4.55 -7.12
CA SER A 73 -3.55 3.57 -6.89
C SER A 73 -2.18 4.23 -6.73
N ASP A 74 -1.93 5.28 -7.51
CA ASP A 74 -0.65 5.98 -7.60
C ASP A 74 -0.70 7.44 -7.10
N ALA A 75 -1.81 7.83 -6.45
CA ALA A 75 -2.03 9.21 -6.03
C ALA A 75 -1.02 9.75 -5.00
N TYR A 76 -0.35 8.86 -4.26
CA TYR A 76 0.56 9.22 -3.17
C TYR A 76 1.96 8.63 -3.36
N PRO A 77 2.77 9.16 -4.29
CA PRO A 77 4.13 8.66 -4.55
C PRO A 77 5.13 9.01 -3.43
N LYS A 78 4.80 9.97 -2.57
CA LYS A 78 5.63 10.42 -1.44
C LYS A 78 4.98 10.06 -0.10
N PRO A 79 5.76 9.96 0.99
CA PRO A 79 5.19 9.80 2.34
C PRO A 79 4.20 10.92 2.68
N VAL A 80 3.06 10.51 3.22
CA VAL A 80 1.97 11.41 3.65
C VAL A 80 1.99 11.65 5.17
N GLY A 81 2.69 10.80 5.91
CA GLY A 81 2.89 10.96 7.35
C GLY A 81 4.29 10.58 7.81
N LYS A 82 4.49 10.58 9.13
CA LYS A 82 5.80 10.36 9.77
C LYS A 82 6.02 8.93 10.25
N GLU A 83 4.97 8.11 10.26
CA GLU A 83 5.08 6.73 10.71
C GLU A 83 5.93 5.90 9.73
N LYS A 84 6.67 4.92 10.24
CA LYS A 84 7.44 3.99 9.41
C LYS A 84 6.58 2.79 9.05
N ALA A 85 5.44 3.06 8.43
CA ALA A 85 4.43 2.07 8.05
C ALA A 85 3.95 2.32 6.61
N VAL A 86 3.52 1.24 5.96
CA VAL A 86 2.86 1.27 4.66
C VAL A 86 1.41 0.83 4.85
N TYR A 87 0.47 1.62 4.35
CA TYR A 87 -0.96 1.34 4.45
C TYR A 87 -1.53 1.02 3.08
N ILE A 88 -2.52 0.12 3.07
CA ILE A 88 -3.37 -0.18 1.93
C ILE A 88 -4.80 0.13 2.37
N SER A 89 -5.49 1.01 1.65
CA SER A 89 -6.81 1.48 2.04
C SER A 89 -7.77 1.59 0.86
N PHE A 90 -9.06 1.35 1.14
CA PHE A 90 -10.19 1.61 0.26
C PHE A 90 -11.13 2.54 1.00
N ASN A 91 -11.51 3.65 0.37
CA ASN A 91 -12.02 4.82 1.10
C ASN A 91 -13.47 5.18 0.77
N THR A 92 -14.23 4.30 0.12
CA THR A 92 -15.68 4.53 -0.04
C THR A 92 -16.43 4.30 1.27
N PRO A 93 -17.55 5.00 1.53
CA PRO A 93 -18.36 4.81 2.74
C PRO A 93 -18.84 3.36 2.95
N TYR A 94 -18.95 2.60 1.87
CA TYR A 94 -19.41 1.21 1.86
C TYR A 94 -18.28 0.17 1.75
N ALA A 95 -17.01 0.59 1.64
CA ALA A 95 -15.87 -0.31 1.43
C ALA A 95 -15.80 -1.43 2.49
N ARG A 96 -15.83 -1.04 3.77
CA ARG A 96 -15.81 -2.00 4.89
C ARG A 96 -16.96 -3.00 4.80
N ARG A 97 -18.17 -2.54 4.50
CA ARG A 97 -19.34 -3.42 4.44
C ARG A 97 -19.24 -4.39 3.27
N GLN A 98 -18.81 -3.93 2.10
CA GLN A 98 -18.53 -4.79 0.94
C GLN A 98 -17.40 -5.78 1.22
N HIS A 99 -16.44 -5.43 2.08
CA HIS A 99 -15.33 -6.30 2.45
C HIS A 99 -15.75 -7.42 3.40
N GLU A 100 -16.58 -7.10 4.40
CA GLU A 100 -16.89 -8.02 5.50
C GLU A 100 -18.15 -8.86 5.28
N GLU A 101 -19.13 -8.36 4.51
CA GLU A 101 -20.41 -9.05 4.32
C GLU A 101 -20.32 -10.10 3.21
N ILE A 102 -20.12 -11.36 3.61
CA ILE A 102 -19.95 -12.50 2.70
C ILE A 102 -21.26 -12.87 2.00
N GLY A 103 -22.42 -12.48 2.55
CA GLY A 103 -23.72 -12.75 1.95
C GLY A 103 -24.06 -11.91 0.73
N TYR A 104 -23.25 -10.90 0.38
CA TYR A 104 -23.51 -10.04 -0.75
C TYR A 104 -23.25 -10.72 -2.09
N ASN A 105 -24.20 -10.53 -3.01
CA ASN A 105 -24.05 -10.96 -4.40
C ASN A 105 -23.46 -9.81 -5.23
N HIS A 106 -22.36 -10.08 -5.94
CA HIS A 106 -21.71 -9.10 -6.81
C HIS A 106 -21.90 -9.52 -8.28
N PRO A 107 -23.05 -9.21 -8.91
CA PRO A 107 -23.39 -9.70 -10.24
C PRO A 107 -22.44 -9.21 -11.35
N LEU A 108 -21.75 -8.09 -11.11
CA LEU A 108 -20.77 -7.50 -12.03
C LEU A 108 -19.32 -7.93 -11.72
N GLY A 109 -19.13 -8.90 -10.81
CA GLY A 109 -17.83 -9.44 -10.45
C GLY A 109 -17.23 -8.85 -9.17
N GLY A 110 -16.14 -9.49 -8.71
CA GLY A 110 -15.53 -9.26 -7.41
C GLY A 110 -16.13 -10.14 -6.30
N LYS A 111 -15.67 -9.92 -5.07
CA LYS A 111 -16.10 -10.67 -3.87
C LYS A 111 -15.86 -9.86 -2.58
N ALA A 112 -16.46 -10.32 -1.49
CA ALA A 112 -16.02 -9.97 -0.14
C ALA A 112 -14.56 -10.39 0.10
N LYS A 113 -13.96 -9.93 1.20
CA LYS A 113 -12.56 -10.21 1.59
C LYS A 113 -11.50 -9.84 0.56
N TYR A 114 -11.85 -8.94 -0.37
CA TYR A 114 -10.99 -8.49 -1.47
C TYR A 114 -9.63 -7.90 -1.05
N LEU A 115 -9.45 -7.42 0.19
CA LEU A 115 -8.15 -6.95 0.71
C LEU A 115 -7.43 -8.02 1.56
N GLU A 116 -8.18 -8.85 2.29
CA GLU A 116 -7.65 -9.82 3.25
C GLU A 116 -7.01 -10.99 2.50
N ASP A 117 -7.68 -11.48 1.44
CA ASP A 117 -7.18 -12.60 0.65
C ASP A 117 -5.87 -12.23 -0.08
N PRO A 118 -5.78 -11.12 -0.85
CA PRO A 118 -4.53 -10.71 -1.46
C PRO A 118 -3.41 -10.40 -0.46
N PHE A 119 -3.76 -9.81 0.70
CA PHE A 119 -2.80 -9.57 1.76
C PHE A 119 -2.20 -10.89 2.26
N ASN A 120 -3.05 -11.87 2.58
CA ASN A 120 -2.61 -13.17 3.05
C ASN A 120 -1.77 -13.93 2.01
N ARG A 121 -2.11 -13.83 0.72
CA ARG A 121 -1.35 -14.44 -0.38
C ARG A 121 0.02 -13.81 -0.61
N ASN A 122 0.20 -12.53 -0.29
CA ASN A 122 1.38 -11.76 -0.72
C ASN A 122 2.22 -11.19 0.44
N LYS A 123 1.79 -11.29 1.70
CA LYS A 123 2.55 -10.78 2.87
C LYS A 123 4.00 -11.25 2.91
N GLU A 124 4.27 -12.52 2.61
CA GLU A 124 5.64 -13.06 2.56
C GLU A 124 6.46 -12.47 1.41
N LYS A 125 5.82 -12.24 0.25
CA LYS A 125 6.48 -11.58 -0.89
C LYS A 125 6.81 -10.12 -0.57
N ALA A 126 5.92 -9.41 0.11
CA ALA A 126 6.17 -8.03 0.56
C ALA A 126 7.39 -7.96 1.49
N LEU A 127 7.48 -8.88 2.46
CA LEU A 127 8.67 -9.00 3.33
C LEU A 127 9.94 -9.32 2.53
N LYS A 128 9.84 -10.19 1.52
CA LYS A 128 10.96 -10.52 0.63
C LYS A 128 11.42 -9.30 -0.17
N TYR A 129 10.51 -8.48 -0.69
CA TYR A 129 10.86 -7.24 -1.41
C TYR A 129 11.58 -6.24 -0.49
N ALA A 130 11.09 -6.05 0.74
CA ALA A 130 11.76 -5.23 1.74
C ALA A 130 13.20 -5.72 2.02
N ALA A 131 13.38 -7.02 2.27
CA ALA A 131 14.70 -7.61 2.51
C ALA A 131 15.66 -7.44 1.32
N LEU A 132 15.16 -7.61 0.08
CA LEU A 132 15.96 -7.42 -1.14
C LEU A 132 16.39 -5.96 -1.31
N LYS A 133 15.48 -5.01 -1.06
CA LYS A 133 15.78 -3.58 -1.13
C LYS A 133 16.81 -3.16 -0.08
N VAL A 134 16.65 -3.61 1.16
CA VAL A 134 17.62 -3.37 2.24
C VAL A 134 18.99 -3.94 1.88
N LYS A 135 19.05 -5.20 1.43
CA LYS A 135 20.30 -5.84 1.02
C LYS A 135 21.00 -5.06 -0.10
N LYS A 136 20.23 -4.59 -1.09
CA LYS A 136 20.76 -3.76 -2.18
C LYS A 136 21.30 -2.43 -1.66
N ALA A 137 20.54 -1.73 -0.83
CA ALA A 137 20.93 -0.43 -0.28
C ALA A 137 22.24 -0.53 0.52
N ILE A 138 22.37 -1.54 1.39
CA ILE A 138 23.61 -1.77 2.16
C ILE A 138 24.80 -2.04 1.22
N LYS A 139 24.61 -2.82 0.15
CA LYS A 139 25.67 -3.11 -0.82
C LYS A 139 26.12 -1.86 -1.58
N ASP A 140 25.19 -0.96 -1.90
CA ASP A 140 25.43 0.23 -2.69
C ASP A 140 26.03 1.38 -1.85
N THR A 141 25.88 1.32 -0.51
CA THR A 141 26.48 2.27 0.42
C THR A 141 27.95 1.91 0.63
N LYS A 142 28.87 2.63 -0.04
CA LYS A 142 30.33 2.49 0.14
C LYS A 142 30.87 3.42 1.23
#